data_AF-W1Y0K2-F1
#
_entry.id   AF-W1Y0K2-F1
#
_cell.length_a   1.000
_cell.length_b   1.000
_cell.length_c   1.000
_cell.angle_alpha   90.00
_cell.angle_beta   90.00
_cell.angle_gamma   90.00
#
_symmetry.space_group_name_H-M   'P 1'
#
loop_
_entity.id
_entity.type
_entity.pdbx_description
1 polymer ?
#
loop_
_entity_poly.entity_id
_entity_poly.type
_entity_poly.pdbx_seq_one_letter_code
_entity_poly.pdbx_strand_id
1 'polypeptide(L)' 'AHSDQAGLWEFAGGKVELDESQQQALVRELNEELGIEATVADYAPSHQREVSGRIIHLHAWHVPDFHGTLQAHEHQALV' A
#
# COMPACT_ATOMS: atom_id res chain seq x y z
N ALA A 1 -16.87 9.12 -0.81
CA ALA A 1 -17.35 7.91 -0.14
C ALA A 1 -16.15 7.00 0.00
N HIS A 2 -15.59 6.95 1.21
CA HIS A 2 -14.54 6.02 1.60
C HIS A 2 -15.26 4.69 1.79
N SER A 3 -15.23 3.85 0.75
CA SER A 3 -15.87 2.55 0.79
C SER A 3 -14.80 1.53 1.10
N ASP A 4 -14.46 1.43 2.38
CA ASP A 4 -13.85 0.22 2.91
C ASP A 4 -14.81 -0.92 2.56
N GLN A 5 -14.41 -1.77 1.63
CA GLN A 5 -15.16 -2.97 1.30
C GLN A 5 -14.97 -3.98 2.43
N ALA A 6 -15.57 -3.69 3.58
CA ALA A 6 -15.47 -4.51 4.77
C ALA A 6 -15.74 -5.99 4.42
N GLY A 7 -14.77 -6.85 4.73
CA GLY A 7 -14.80 -8.29 4.43
C GLY A 7 -14.05 -8.73 3.17
N LEU A 8 -13.45 -7.81 2.41
CA LEU A 8 -12.49 -8.12 1.35
C LEU A 8 -11.06 -7.82 1.81
N TRP A 9 -10.09 -8.50 1.22
CA TRP A 9 -8.67 -8.21 1.44
C TRP A 9 -8.19 -7.13 0.49
N GLU A 10 -7.31 -6.28 1.00
CA GLU A 10 -6.59 -5.28 0.23
C GLU A 10 -5.08 -5.37 0.48
N PHE A 11 -4.31 -4.76 -0.42
CA PHE A 11 -2.89 -4.61 -0.20
C PHE A 11 -2.65 -3.32 0.57
N ALA A 12 -1.83 -3.40 1.62
CA ALA A 12 -1.38 -2.23 2.37
C ALA A 12 -0.58 -1.28 1.48
N GLY A 13 -0.76 0.02 1.69
CA GLY A 13 -0.17 1.07 0.88
C GLY A 13 -1.16 2.20 0.60
N GLY A 14 -0.67 3.28 -0.02
CA GLY A 14 -1.51 4.43 -0.25
C GLY A 14 -1.01 5.38 -1.33
N LYS A 15 -1.38 6.65 -1.17
CA LYS A 15 -1.16 7.68 -2.19
C LYS A 15 0.29 8.14 -2.17
N VAL A 16 0.89 8.24 -3.35
CA VAL A 16 2.20 8.87 -3.55
C VAL A 16 2.05 10.39 -3.44
N GLU A 17 2.77 11.01 -2.52
CA GLU A 17 2.80 12.45 -2.30
C GLU A 17 3.84 13.17 -3.17
N LEU A 18 3.79 14.50 -3.20
CA LEU A 18 4.42 15.32 -4.25
C LEU A 18 5.96 15.36 -4.23
N ASP A 19 6.60 14.83 -3.19
CA ASP A 19 8.06 14.88 -2.99
C ASP A 19 8.65 13.51 -2.61
N GLU A 20 7.93 12.42 -2.90
CA GLU A 20 8.39 11.06 -2.63
C GLU A 20 8.34 10.18 -3.90
N SER A 21 9.25 9.22 -3.98
CA SER A 21 9.19 8.14 -4.96
C SER A 21 8.09 7.14 -4.59
N GLN A 22 7.65 6.31 -5.54
CA GLN A 22 6.67 5.26 -5.26
C GLN A 22 7.14 4.29 -4.17
N GLN A 23 8.44 3.99 -4.15
CA GLN A 23 9.04 3.15 -3.12
C GLN A 23 9.05 3.85 -1.76
N GLN A 24 9.38 5.14 -1.72
CA GLN A 24 9.35 5.92 -0.46
C GLN A 24 7.94 5.99 0.11
N ALA A 25 6.95 6.25 -0.74
CA ALA A 25 5.54 6.20 -0.37
C ALA A 25 5.17 4.84 0.22
N LEU A 26 5.52 3.75 -0.46
CA LEU A 26 5.21 2.41 0.01
C LEU A 26 5.86 2.08 1.36
N VAL A 27 7.13 2.46 1.58
CA VAL A 27 7.80 2.25 2.86
C VAL A 27 7.11 3.03 3.98
N ARG A 28 6.73 4.29 3.72
CA ARG A 28 6.01 5.14 4.68
C ARG A 28 4.65 4.54 5.04
N GLU A 29 3.85 4.18 4.03
CA GLU A 29 2.51 3.62 4.24
C GLU A 29 2.56 2.27 4.96
N LEU A 30 3.51 1.38 4.62
CA LEU A 30 3.69 0.11 5.34
C LEU A 30 4.16 0.32 6.79
N ASN A 31 4.86 1.42 7.08
CA ASN A 31 5.20 1.78 8.45
C ASN A 31 3.97 2.27 9.22
N GLU A 32 3.16 3.13 8.59
CA GLU A 32 1.95 3.72 9.17
C GLU A 32 0.86 2.67 9.40
N GLU A 33 0.59 1.83 8.40
CA GLU A 33 -0.51 0.85 8.44
C GLU A 33 -0.13 -0.46 9.12
N LEU A 34 1.13 -0.91 8.96
CA LEU A 34 1.58 -2.24 9.37
C LEU A 34 2.69 -2.23 10.43
N GLY A 35 3.24 -1.06 10.79
CA GLY A 35 4.30 -0.94 11.80
C GLY A 35 5.65 -1.56 11.38
N ILE A 36 5.89 -1.71 10.07
CA ILE A 36 7.10 -2.36 9.54
C ILE A 36 7.97 -1.39 8.74
N GLU A 37 9.27 -1.67 8.71
CA GLU A 37 10.23 -1.01 7.82
C GLU A 37 10.50 -1.94 6.63
N ALA A 38 9.91 -1.64 5.48
CA ALA A 38 9.95 -2.49 4.29
C ALA A 38 11.16 -2.21 3.39
N THR A 39 11.74 -3.25 2.81
CA THR A 39 12.71 -3.15 1.70
C THR A 39 11.99 -3.38 0.38
N VAL A 40 11.82 -2.33 -0.42
CA VAL A 40 11.15 -2.40 -1.73
C VAL A 40 12.14 -2.79 -2.82
N ALA A 41 11.82 -3.82 -3.61
CA ALA A 41 12.71 -4.35 -4.65
C ALA A 41 12.10 -4.21 -6.05
N ASP A 42 11.32 -5.21 -6.48
CA ASP A 42 10.88 -5.33 -7.87
C ASP A 42 9.54 -4.65 -8.11
N TYR A 43 9.43 -3.96 -9.24
CA TYR A 43 8.18 -3.41 -9.71
C TYR A 43 7.31 -4.49 -10.36
N ALA A 44 6.08 -4.64 -9.89
CA ALA A 44 5.08 -5.48 -10.55
C ALA A 44 4.28 -4.66 -11.57
N PRO A 45 3.61 -5.30 -12.54
CA PRO A 45 2.81 -4.59 -13.54
C PRO A 45 1.77 -3.66 -12.90
N SER A 46 1.73 -2.39 -13.32
CA SER A 46 0.70 -1.44 -12.89
C SER A 46 -0.65 -1.74 -13.52
N HIS A 47 -1.69 -1.36 -12.79
CA HIS A 47 -3.07 -1.41 -13.27
C HIS A 47 -3.70 -0.02 -13.21
N GLN A 48 -4.40 0.39 -14.26
CA GLN A 48 -5.13 1.65 -14.31
C GLN A 48 -6.63 1.37 -14.30
N ARG A 49 -7.38 2.12 -13.48
CA ARG A 49 -8.83 1.98 -13.36
C ARG A 49 -9.49 3.33 -13.15
N GLU A 50 -10.66 3.53 -13.76
CA GLU A 50 -11.51 4.67 -13.45
C GLU A 50 -12.41 4.35 -12.24
N VAL A 51 -12.39 5.25 -11.25
CA VAL A 51 -13.24 5.17 -10.06
C VAL A 51 -13.84 6.55 -9.81
N SER A 52 -15.18 6.64 -9.87
CA SER A 52 -15.92 7.89 -9.61
C SER A 52 -15.43 9.09 -10.45
N GLY A 53 -15.11 8.86 -11.73
CA GLY A 53 -14.61 9.90 -12.65
C GLY A 53 -13.16 10.32 -12.43
N ARG A 54 -12.42 9.62 -11.56
CA ARG A 54 -10.98 9.79 -11.37
C ARG A 54 -10.25 8.59 -11.95
N ILE A 55 -9.15 8.83 -12.64
CA ILE A 55 -8.25 7.77 -13.08
C ILE A 55 -7.29 7.46 -11.94
N ILE A 56 -7.30 6.22 -11.47
CA ILE A 56 -6.38 5.72 -10.45
C ILE A 56 -5.33 4.83 -11.14
N HIS A 57 -4.06 5.11 -10.87
CA HIS A 57 -2.92 4.29 -11.29
C HIS A 57 -2.42 3.51 -10.08
N LEU A 58 -2.62 2.20 -10.07
CA LEU A 58 -2.13 1.30 -9.03
C LEU A 58 -0.75 0.78 -9.42
N HIS A 59 0.21 0.99 -8.54
CA HIS A 59 1.59 0.53 -8.67
C HIS A 59 1.85 -0.51 -7.59
N ALA A 60 2.01 -1.77 -8.00
CA ALA A 60 2.35 -2.85 -7.08
C ALA A 60 3.87 -3.04 -7.06
N TRP A 61 4.42 -3.24 -5.86
CA TRP A 61 5.83 -3.50 -5.66
C TRP A 61 6.02 -4.73 -4.79
N HIS A 62 7.07 -5.49 -5.09
CA HIS A 62 7.49 -6.62 -4.30
C HIS A 62 8.38 -6.15 -3.13
N VAL A 63 8.01 -6.58 -1.93
CA VAL A 63 8.76 -6.35 -0.68
C VAL A 63 9.31 -7.69 -0.21
N PRO A 64 10.53 -8.08 -0.61
CA PRO A 64 11.12 -9.37 -0.24
C PRO A 64 11.50 -9.46 1.23
N ASP A 65 11.68 -8.34 1.91
CA ASP A 65 12.16 -8.28 3.28
C ASP A 65 11.59 -7.07 4.01
N PHE A 66 11.35 -7.22 5.31
CA PHE A 66 10.94 -6.13 6.19
C PHE A 66 11.45 -6.37 7.62
N HIS A 67 11.65 -5.27 8.34
CA HIS A 67 12.00 -5.29 9.76
C HIS A 67 10.80 -4.86 10.62
N GLY A 68 10.76 -5.38 11.85
CA GLY A 68 9.70 -5.10 12.82
C GLY A 68 8.74 -6.29 13.00
N THR A 69 7.62 -6.03 13.66
CA THR A 69 6.54 -7.00 13.84
C THR A 69 5.31 -6.45 13.16
N LEU A 70 4.68 -7.24 12.28
CA LEU A 70 3.44 -6.85 11.63
C LEU A 70 2.36 -6.53 12.67
N GLN A 71 1.86 -5.30 12.63
CA GLN A 71 0.80 -4.79 13.48
C GLN A 71 -0.23 -4.11 12.60
N ALA A 72 -1.45 -4.63 12.58
CA ALA A 72 -2.49 -4.07 11.76
C ALA A 72 -3.09 -2.82 12.43
N HIS A 73 -2.61 -1.62 12.05
CA HIS A 73 -3.10 -0.35 12.60
C HIS A 73 -4.39 0.09 11.91
N GLU A 74 -4.46 -0.06 10.58
CA GLU A 74 -5.63 0.34 9.79
C GLU A 74 -6.40 -0.85 9.18
N HIS A 75 -5.75 -2.01 9.06
CA HIS A 75 -6.33 -3.24 8.49
C HIS A 75 -6.86 -4.17 9.59
N GLN A 76 -8.17 -4.34 9.75
CA GLN A 76 -8.72 -5.10 10.89
C GLN A 76 -8.44 -6.63 10.88
N ALA A 77 -7.78 -7.18 9.87
CA ALA A 77 -7.46 -8.61 9.81
C ALA A 77 -6.16 -8.90 9.05
N LEU A 78 -5.08 -9.19 9.78
CA LEU A 78 -3.96 -9.99 9.27
C LEU A 78 -4.26 -11.46 9.60
N VAL A 79 -4.77 -12.23 8.63
CA VAL A 79 -5.02 -13.68 8.78
C VAL A 79 -4.16 -14.47 7.81
#